data_AF-A0A3S3L6I2-F1
#
_entry.id   AF-A0A3S3L6I2-F1
#
_cell.length_a   1.000
_cell.length_b   1.000
_cell.length_c   1.000
_cell.angle_alpha   90.00
_cell.angle_beta   90.00
_cell.angle_gamma   90.00
#
_symmetry.space_group_name_H-M   'P 1'
#
loop_
_entity.id
_entity.type
_entity.pdbx_description
1 polymer ?
#
loop_
_entity_poly.entity_id
_entity_poly.type
_entity_poly.pdbx_seq_one_letter_code
_entity_poly.pdbx_strand_id
1 'polypeptide(L)'
;MNPILARFQDQPALIDEGHSAWLEGCLTAVAERLDEIEKAGASDGFWFSDDDYRSRYRPYVVKNGILHVPVKGVLLNDFPFTVGGYATGYEYIWQAIKRGLDDSMVASP
;
A
#
# COMPACT_ATOMS: atom_id res chain seq x y z
N MET A 1 -7.64 7.37 19.49
CA MET A 1 -8.47 7.57 18.29
C MET A 1 -7.66 7.06 17.10
N ASN A 2 -8.23 6.21 16.24
CA ASN A 2 -7.52 5.73 15.05
C ASN A 2 -7.50 6.87 14.00
N PRO A 3 -6.33 7.42 13.66
CA PRO A 3 -6.23 8.59 12.78
C PRO A 3 -6.66 8.29 11.33
N ILE A 4 -6.62 7.03 10.89
CA ILE A 4 -7.07 6.64 9.55
C ILE A 4 -8.60 6.54 9.52
N LEU A 5 -9.21 5.94 10.54
CA LEU A 5 -10.67 5.93 10.69
C LEU A 5 -11.24 7.35 10.82
N ALA A 6 -10.51 8.27 11.46
CA ALA A 6 -10.91 9.67 11.57
C ALA A 6 -11.09 10.36 10.20
N ARG A 7 -10.39 9.91 9.14
CA ARG A 7 -10.58 10.44 7.77
C ARG A 7 -11.99 10.19 7.21
N PHE A 8 -12.74 9.27 7.82
CA PHE A 8 -14.10 8.89 7.42
C PHE A 8 -15.17 9.46 8.37
N GLN A 9 -14.81 10.24 9.41
CA GLN A 9 -15.77 10.72 10.41
C GLN A 9 -16.88 11.62 9.81
N ASP A 10 -16.54 12.40 8.79
CA ASP A 10 -17.47 13.36 8.16
C ASP A 10 -17.93 12.93 6.75
N GLN A 11 -17.57 11.73 6.30
CA GLN A 11 -17.95 11.21 4.99
C GLN A 11 -18.70 9.88 5.14
N PRO A 12 -19.91 9.74 4.57
CA PRO A 12 -20.58 8.45 4.57
C PRO A 12 -19.74 7.46 3.76
N ALA A 13 -19.07 6.55 4.44
CA ALA A 13 -18.43 5.42 3.82
C ALA A 13 -19.54 4.45 3.38
N LEU A 14 -19.70 4.26 2.06
CA LEU A 14 -20.57 3.23 1.52
C LEU A 14 -19.92 1.88 1.78
N ILE A 15 -20.33 1.24 2.87
CA ILE A 15 -19.87 -0.08 3.29
C ILE A 15 -21.09 -1.00 3.25
N ASP A 16 -20.91 -2.18 2.68
CA ASP A 16 -21.91 -3.24 2.78
C ASP A 16 -22.16 -3.61 4.25
N GLU A 17 -23.41 -3.86 4.64
CA GLU A 17 -23.84 -3.98 6.04
C GLU A 17 -23.05 -5.04 6.85
N GLY A 18 -22.48 -6.05 6.19
CA GLY A 18 -21.65 -7.09 6.83
C GLY A 18 -20.17 -6.76 6.97
N HIS A 19 -19.68 -5.66 6.39
CA HIS A 19 -18.24 -5.42 6.20
C HIS A 19 -17.64 -4.34 7.11
N SER A 20 -18.44 -3.70 7.98
CA SER A 20 -17.98 -2.67 8.91
C SER A 20 -16.86 -3.16 9.85
N ALA A 21 -17.05 -4.31 10.51
CA ALA A 21 -16.04 -4.86 11.42
C ALA A 21 -14.73 -5.24 10.70
N TRP A 22 -14.83 -5.73 9.46
CA TRP A 22 -13.66 -6.04 8.64
C TRP A 22 -12.89 -4.76 8.28
N LEU A 23 -13.61 -3.70 7.84
CA LEU A 23 -13.01 -2.42 7.50
C LEU A 23 -12.31 -1.81 8.72
N GLU A 24 -12.99 -1.78 9.86
CA GLU A 24 -12.43 -1.26 11.12
C GLU A 24 -11.19 -2.06 11.55
N GLY A 25 -11.23 -3.39 11.43
CA GLY A 25 -10.08 -4.26 11.71
C GLY A 25 -8.89 -3.96 10.79
N CYS A 26 -9.12 -3.82 9.49
CA CYS A 26 -8.09 -3.42 8.53
C CYS A 26 -7.49 -2.06 8.89
N LEU A 27 -8.31 -1.03 9.10
CA LEU A 27 -7.83 0.31 9.36
C LEU A 27 -7.16 0.45 10.74
N THR A 28 -7.56 -0.36 11.72
CA THR A 28 -6.87 -0.45 13.02
C THR A 28 -5.49 -1.07 12.88
N ALA A 29 -5.39 -2.18 12.13
CA ALA A 29 -4.12 -2.81 11.84
C ALA A 29 -3.16 -1.88 11.07
N VAL A 30 -3.67 -1.01 10.20
CA VAL A 30 -2.83 0.01 9.53
C VAL A 30 -2.38 1.08 10.54
N ALA A 31 -3.29 1.55 11.39
CA ALA A 31 -2.99 2.57 12.39
C ALA A 31 -1.89 2.15 13.38
N GLU A 32 -1.85 0.89 13.77
CA GLU A 32 -0.79 0.32 14.63
C GLU A 32 0.61 0.38 14.00
N ARG A 33 0.71 0.58 12.68
CA ARG A 33 1.97 0.59 11.92
C ARG A 33 2.32 1.96 11.38
N LEU A 34 1.55 3.00 11.69
CA LEU A 34 1.76 4.36 11.18
C LEU A 34 3.16 4.88 11.49
N ASP A 35 3.63 4.72 12.73
CA ASP A 35 4.97 5.18 13.12
C ASP A 35 6.09 4.56 12.27
N GLU A 36 5.96 3.28 11.91
CA GLU A 36 6.92 2.60 11.05
C GLU A 36 6.82 3.06 9.60
N ILE A 37 5.60 3.32 9.12
CA ILE A 37 5.31 3.81 7.78
C ILE A 37 5.81 5.25 7.61
N GLU A 38 5.61 6.11 8.59
CA GLU A 38 6.11 7.49 8.59
C GLU A 38 7.64 7.52 8.54
N LYS A 39 8.31 6.69 9.34
CA LYS A 39 9.77 6.50 9.26
C LYS A 39 10.21 5.97 7.90
N ALA A 40 9.44 5.06 7.32
CA ALA A 40 9.71 4.54 5.98
C ALA A 40 9.54 5.60 4.89
N GLY A 41 8.66 6.58 5.09
CA GLY A 41 8.44 7.69 4.15
C GLY A 41 9.48 8.80 4.20
N ALA A 42 10.25 8.92 5.29
CA ALA A 42 11.16 10.03 5.55
C ALA A 42 12.50 10.00 4.78
N SER A 43 12.65 9.15 3.77
CA SER A 43 13.91 8.91 3.07
C SER A 43 13.94 9.41 1.64
N ASP A 44 15.15 9.69 1.15
CA ASP A 44 15.40 10.03 -0.24
C ASP A 44 15.17 8.82 -1.15
N GLY A 45 13.98 8.73 -1.74
CA GLY A 45 13.63 7.72 -2.75
C GLY A 45 12.39 6.90 -2.42
N PHE A 46 11.71 6.46 -3.48
CA PHE A 46 10.51 5.63 -3.36
C PHE A 46 10.84 4.14 -3.17
N TRP A 47 11.96 3.67 -3.72
CA TRP A 47 12.32 2.26 -3.69
C TRP A 47 13.52 2.03 -2.78
N PHE A 48 13.43 0.98 -1.98
CA PHE A 48 14.49 0.53 -1.08
C PHE A 48 15.13 -0.73 -1.64
N SER A 49 16.35 -1.04 -1.20
CA SER A 49 16.97 -2.33 -1.45
C SER A 49 16.21 -3.45 -0.74
N ASP A 50 16.32 -4.68 -1.23
CA ASP A 50 15.56 -5.82 -0.72
C ASP A 50 15.92 -6.20 0.73
N ASP A 51 17.14 -5.86 1.18
CA ASP A 51 17.62 -6.05 2.55
C ASP A 51 17.13 -4.96 3.52
N ASP A 52 16.57 -3.87 3.01
CA ASP A 52 15.99 -2.81 3.81
C ASP A 52 14.62 -3.24 4.34
N TYR A 53 14.41 -3.15 5.65
CA TYR A 53 13.13 -3.50 6.27
C TYR A 53 11.94 -2.72 5.69
N ARG A 54 12.17 -1.52 5.14
CA ARG A 54 11.12 -0.66 4.55
C ARG A 54 10.59 -1.20 3.23
N SER A 55 11.36 -2.05 2.54
CA SER A 55 10.92 -2.73 1.31
C SER A 55 9.62 -3.53 1.52
N ARG A 56 9.36 -4.00 2.75
CA ARG A 56 8.13 -4.71 3.14
C ARG A 56 6.85 -3.91 2.92
N TYR A 57 6.94 -2.57 2.89
CA TYR A 57 5.79 -1.69 2.65
C TYR A 57 5.62 -1.29 1.19
N ARG A 58 6.53 -1.70 0.30
CA ARG A 58 6.47 -1.44 -1.14
C ARG A 58 6.91 -2.69 -1.93
N PRO A 59 6.35 -3.89 -1.65
CA PRO A 59 6.74 -5.11 -2.32
C PRO A 59 6.23 -5.10 -3.77
N TYR A 60 7.02 -5.60 -4.70
CA TYR A 60 6.57 -5.94 -6.04
C TYR A 60 7.50 -7.05 -6.54
N VAL A 61 7.07 -7.82 -7.54
CA VAL A 61 7.92 -8.85 -8.13
C VAL A 61 7.68 -8.95 -9.62
N VAL A 62 8.75 -9.09 -10.39
CA VAL A 62 8.66 -9.45 -11.81
C VAL A 62 8.86 -10.96 -11.93
N LYS A 63 7.89 -11.66 -12.52
CA LYS A 63 7.97 -13.11 -12.78
C LYS A 63 7.66 -13.36 -14.24
N ASN A 64 8.56 -14.04 -14.95
CA ASN A 64 8.42 -14.34 -16.38
C ASN A 64 8.12 -13.07 -17.22
N GLY A 65 8.76 -11.95 -16.89
CA GLY A 65 8.55 -10.66 -17.55
C GLY A 65 7.22 -9.98 -17.25
N ILE A 66 6.46 -10.47 -16.27
CA ILE A 66 5.19 -9.88 -15.84
C ILE A 66 5.39 -9.23 -14.47
N LEU A 67 5.06 -7.94 -14.37
CA LEU A 67 4.99 -7.24 -13.09
C LEU A 67 3.77 -7.73 -12.28
N HIS A 68 4.02 -8.19 -11.05
CA HIS A 68 2.99 -8.51 -10.08
C HIS A 68 3.01 -7.48 -8.94
N VAL A 69 1.94 -6.69 -8.85
CA VAL A 69 1.70 -5.74 -7.76
C VAL A 69 0.63 -6.33 -6.83
N PRO A 70 0.98 -6.73 -5.59
CA PRO A 70 -0.02 -7.22 -4.65
C PRO A 70 -0.99 -6.11 -4.23
N VAL A 71 -2.28 -6.32 -4.49
CA VAL A 71 -3.36 -5.44 -4.03
C VAL A 71 -4.25 -6.21 -3.07
N LYS A 72 -4.25 -5.80 -1.79
CA LYS A 72 -4.98 -6.45 -0.70
C LYS A 72 -5.58 -5.43 0.26
N GLY A 73 -6.67 -5.82 0.92
CA GLY A 73 -7.33 -5.01 1.94
C GLY A 73 -7.99 -3.76 1.38
N VAL A 74 -7.95 -2.68 2.16
CA VAL A 74 -8.59 -1.40 1.82
C VAL A 74 -7.74 -0.63 0.81
N LEU A 75 -8.36 -0.14 -0.25
CA LEU A 75 -7.72 0.80 -1.18
C LEU A 75 -7.74 2.22 -0.62
N LEU A 76 -6.56 2.78 -0.38
CA LEU A 76 -6.41 4.10 0.24
C LEU A 76 -5.86 5.14 -0.75
N ASN A 77 -6.49 6.31 -0.77
CA ASN A 77 -6.01 7.49 -1.47
C ASN A 77 -4.97 8.25 -0.63
N ASP A 78 -4.00 8.88 -1.30
CA ASP A 78 -2.82 9.53 -0.69
C ASP A 78 -2.08 8.61 0.29
N PHE A 79 -1.81 7.38 -0.16
CA PHE A 79 -1.11 6.38 0.62
C PHE A 79 -0.01 5.74 -0.25
N PRO A 80 1.28 6.03 -0.02
CA PRO A 80 2.38 5.52 -0.86
C PRO A 80 2.94 4.16 -0.40
N PHE A 81 2.10 3.31 0.20
CA PHE A 81 2.50 2.06 0.82
C PHE A 81 1.46 0.94 0.66
N THR A 82 1.86 -0.27 1.02
CA THR A 82 0.97 -1.38 1.38
C THR A 82 1.28 -1.85 2.80
N VAL A 83 0.28 -2.39 3.48
CA VAL A 83 0.40 -2.89 4.84
C VAL A 83 -0.16 -4.30 4.90
N GLY A 84 0.71 -5.27 4.66
CA GLY A 84 0.36 -6.69 4.72
C GLY A 84 -0.88 -7.03 3.88
N GLY A 85 -1.90 -7.57 4.53
CA GLY A 85 -3.21 -7.84 3.91
C GLY A 85 -4.28 -6.78 4.18
N TYR A 86 -3.93 -5.68 4.83
CA TYR A 86 -4.90 -4.76 5.44
C TYR A 86 -5.19 -3.52 4.59
N ALA A 87 -4.19 -2.97 3.90
CA ALA A 87 -4.39 -1.84 3.00
C ALA A 87 -3.36 -1.79 1.87
N THR A 88 -3.79 -1.22 0.75
CA THR A 88 -2.95 -0.93 -0.42
C THR A 88 -3.25 0.47 -0.90
N GLY A 89 -2.21 1.26 -1.14
CA GLY A 89 -2.37 2.64 -1.57
C GLY A 89 -2.27 2.84 -3.08
N TYR A 90 -3.07 3.76 -3.62
CA TYR A 90 -3.07 4.07 -5.05
C TYR A 90 -1.71 4.57 -5.55
N GLU A 91 -1.01 5.38 -4.76
CA GLU A 91 0.30 5.90 -5.16
C GLU A 91 1.35 4.79 -5.23
N TYR A 92 1.33 3.84 -4.28
CA TYR A 92 2.17 2.66 -4.35
C TYR A 92 1.93 1.84 -5.64
N ILE A 93 0.66 1.59 -6.00
CA ILE A 93 0.31 0.87 -7.23
C ILE A 93 0.88 1.60 -8.44
N TRP A 94 0.68 2.92 -8.50
CA TRP A 94 1.14 3.74 -9.62
C TRP A 94 2.66 3.72 -9.78
N GLN A 95 3.40 3.86 -8.68
CA GLN A 95 4.86 3.80 -8.70
C GLN A 95 5.34 2.41 -9.13
N ALA A 96 4.70 1.34 -8.64
CA ALA A 96 5.07 -0.03 -9.03
C ALA A 96 4.89 -0.25 -10.53
N ILE A 97 3.79 0.26 -11.12
CA ILE A 97 3.55 0.22 -12.56
C ILE A 97 4.63 0.99 -13.32
N LYS A 98 4.94 2.23 -12.91
CA LYS A 98 6.02 3.02 -13.51
C LYS A 98 7.35 2.27 -13.52
N ARG A 99 7.72 1.71 -12.36
CA ARG A 99 8.96 0.94 -12.22
C ARG A 99 8.97 -0.30 -13.09
N GLY A 100 7.84 -0.99 -13.23
CA GLY A 100 7.73 -2.11 -14.15
C GLY A 100 7.88 -1.69 -15.61
N LEU A 101 7.28 -0.56 -16.03
CA LEU A 101 7.42 -0.04 -17.39
C LEU A 101 8.86 0.39 -17.73
N ASP A 102 9.58 0.92 -16.74
CA ASP A 102 10.97 1.34 -16.89
C ASP A 102 11.97 0.17 -16.76
N ASP A 103 11.52 -1.00 -16.28
CA ASP A 103 12.35 -2.20 -16.16
C ASP A 103 12.42 -2.94 -17.50
N SER A 104 13.62 -3.01 -18.07
CA SER A 104 13.91 -3.74 -19.31
C SER A 104 13.50 -5.23 -19.30
N MET A 105 13.17 -5.80 -18.15
CA MET A 105 12.64 -7.15 -18.00
C MET A 105 11.13 -7.28 -18.19
N VAL A 106 10.37 -6.18 -18.22
CA VAL A 106 8.93 -6.17 -18.52
C VAL A 106 8.74 -5.78 -19.99
N ALA A 107 8.69 -6.81 -20.85
CA ALA A 107 8.43 -6.76 -22.29
C ALA A 107 9.40 -5.93 -23.15
N SER A 108 10.39 -6.62 -23.75
CA SER A 108 10.65 -6.39 -25.19
C SER A 108 9.52 -7.08 -25.98
N PRO A 109 8.93 -6.41 -26.99
CA PRO A 109 7.96 -7.02 -27.90
C PRO A 109 8.57 -8.18 -28.71
#